data_AF-A0A4P6PDE3-F1
#
_entry.id   AF-A0A4P6PDE3-F1
#
_cell.length_a   1.000
_cell.length_b   1.000
_cell.length_c   1.000
_cell.angle_alpha   90.00
_cell.angle_beta   90.00
_cell.angle_gamma   90.00
#
_symmetry.space_group_name_H-M   'P 1'
#
loop_
_entity.id
_entity.type
_entity.pdbx_description
1 polymer ?
#
loop_
_entity_poly.entity_id
_entity_poly.type
_entity_poly.pdbx_seq_one_letter_code
_entity_poly.pdbx_strand_id
1 'polypeptide(L)'
;MPISRGQQGKYRTLVDAAYMAEAQRLRGEIPRKDEWRRQLNVRTTGKYSTKQMNSTTDFDAVMLELAIIADDYYWINRLSTAAERRLRHIIEWFIYDLEYLTKQTITWKYIQGICKQAGYADSLMDCPAEHLAKVMQMTDTHVRRLANKVDIARSDLPSAYMRKGLSDAEAIARFRHDHHHHINHRSAA
;
A
#
# COMPACT_ATOMS: atom_id res chain seq x y z
N MET A 1 1.81 12.65 -1.96
CA MET A 1 2.74 13.13 -0.90
C MET A 1 4.17 12.88 -1.34
N PRO A 2 5.12 13.78 -0.98
CA PRO A 2 6.55 13.53 -1.21
C PRO A 2 7.05 12.37 -0.35
N ILE A 3 8.21 11.80 -0.69
CA ILE A 3 8.79 10.69 0.06
C ILE A 3 9.08 11.06 1.53
N SER A 4 8.75 10.16 2.46
CA SER A 4 8.91 10.38 3.91
C SER A 4 10.38 10.34 4.35
N ARG A 5 10.69 10.81 5.57
CA ARG A 5 12.06 10.73 6.14
C ARG A 5 12.56 9.28 6.22
N GLY A 6 11.71 8.34 6.62
CA GLY A 6 12.06 6.91 6.66
C GLY A 6 12.32 6.33 5.27
N GLN A 7 11.56 6.78 4.26
CA GLN A 7 11.82 6.42 2.86
C GLN A 7 13.13 7.03 2.35
N GLN A 8 13.46 8.26 2.72
CA GLN A 8 14.73 8.90 2.38
C GLN A 8 15.93 8.13 2.92
N GLY A 9 15.85 7.59 4.15
CA GLY A 9 16.91 6.75 4.72
C GLY A 9 17.18 5.52 3.87
N LYS A 10 16.12 4.74 3.57
CA LYS A 10 16.19 3.53 2.72
C LYS A 10 16.73 3.85 1.33
N TYR A 11 16.26 4.93 0.72
CA TYR A 11 16.71 5.40 -0.58
C TYR A 11 18.21 5.71 -0.59
N ARG A 12 18.72 6.45 0.41
CA ARG A 12 20.15 6.78 0.48
C ARG A 12 20.99 5.51 0.61
N THR A 13 20.62 4.58 1.48
CA THR A 13 21.34 3.30 1.63
C THR A 13 21.44 2.55 0.30
N LEU A 14 20.34 2.48 -0.46
CA LEU A 14 20.32 1.75 -1.72
C LEU A 14 21.04 2.50 -2.86
N VAL A 15 20.98 3.84 -2.88
CA VAL A 15 21.81 4.67 -3.77
C VAL A 15 23.29 4.39 -3.57
N ASP A 16 23.73 4.26 -2.32
CA ASP A 16 25.13 4.01 -1.99
C ASP A 16 25.57 2.64 -2.51
N ALA A 17 24.78 1.59 -2.25
CA ALA A 17 25.05 0.24 -2.74
C ALA A 17 25.08 0.18 -4.27
N ALA A 18 24.05 0.72 -4.93
CA ALA A 18 23.93 0.72 -6.38
C ALA A 18 25.05 1.51 -7.06
N TYR A 19 25.45 2.66 -6.51
CA TYR A 19 26.55 3.44 -7.04
C TYR A 19 27.87 2.66 -6.98
N MET A 20 28.14 1.97 -5.88
CA MET A 20 29.37 1.16 -5.73
C MET A 20 29.39 -0.01 -6.72
N ALA A 21 28.26 -0.70 -6.88
CA ALA A 21 28.12 -1.79 -7.85
C ALA A 21 28.38 -1.30 -9.29
N GLU A 22 27.79 -0.17 -9.67
CA GLU A 22 27.96 0.42 -10.99
C GLU A 22 29.39 0.94 -11.22
N ALA A 23 29.99 1.56 -10.20
CA ALA A 23 31.40 1.99 -10.26
C ALA A 23 32.35 0.80 -10.47
N GLN A 24 32.08 -0.34 -9.82
CA GLN A 24 32.85 -1.57 -10.01
C GLN A 24 32.66 -2.12 -11.43
N ARG A 25 31.41 -2.12 -11.94
CA ARG A 25 31.08 -2.59 -13.30
C ARG A 25 31.76 -1.77 -14.38
N LEU A 26 31.81 -0.44 -14.22
CA LEU A 26 32.40 0.51 -15.17
C LEU A 26 33.88 0.83 -14.88
N ARG A 27 34.54 0.09 -13.98
CA ARG A 27 35.95 0.32 -13.60
C ARG A 27 36.26 1.77 -13.18
N GLY A 28 35.29 2.45 -12.57
CA GLY A 28 35.42 3.83 -12.09
C GLY A 28 35.06 4.92 -13.10
N GLU A 29 34.71 4.59 -14.35
CA GLU A 29 34.25 5.56 -15.37
C GLU A 29 32.78 5.97 -15.17
N ILE A 30 32.42 6.35 -13.95
CA ILE A 30 31.06 6.78 -13.57
C ILE A 30 31.07 8.26 -13.15
N PRO A 31 30.02 9.05 -13.50
CA PRO A 31 29.91 10.41 -13.00
C PRO A 31 29.92 10.48 -11.48
N ARG A 32 30.14 11.67 -10.92
CA ARG A 32 30.00 11.89 -9.48
C ARG A 32 28.64 11.38 -9.01
N LYS A 33 28.61 10.69 -7.87
CA LYS A 33 27.41 10.07 -7.29
C LYS A 33 26.15 10.92 -7.33
N ASP A 34 26.24 12.20 -7.00
CA ASP A 34 25.08 13.11 -7.04
C ASP A 34 24.52 13.33 -8.44
N GLU A 35 25.39 13.40 -9.44
CA GLU A 35 25.03 13.54 -10.86
C GLU A 35 24.45 12.23 -11.38
N TRP A 36 25.15 11.11 -11.16
CA TRP A 36 24.65 9.78 -11.52
C TRP A 36 23.27 9.50 -10.92
N ARG A 37 23.08 9.79 -9.63
CA ARG A 37 21.77 9.66 -8.95
C ARG A 37 20.70 10.54 -9.61
N ARG A 38 21.02 11.77 -10.00
CA ARG A 38 20.05 12.66 -10.68
C ARG A 38 19.68 12.09 -12.05
N GLN A 39 20.66 11.62 -12.83
CA GLN A 39 20.41 10.99 -14.13
C GLN A 39 19.51 9.75 -13.98
N LEU A 40 19.79 8.91 -12.97
CA LEU A 40 18.96 7.75 -12.63
C LEU A 40 17.51 8.16 -12.32
N ASN A 41 17.33 9.13 -11.41
CA ASN A 41 16.00 9.61 -11.03
C ASN A 41 15.20 10.13 -12.24
N VAL A 42 15.86 10.91 -13.11
CA VAL A 42 15.23 11.45 -14.33
C VAL A 42 14.86 10.33 -15.29
N ARG A 43 15.75 9.36 -15.51
CA ARG A 43 15.49 8.22 -16.40
C ARG A 43 14.32 7.37 -15.89
N THR A 44 14.26 7.09 -14.59
CA THR A 44 13.25 6.19 -14.03
C THR A 44 11.89 6.86 -13.80
N THR A 45 11.88 8.16 -13.45
CA THR A 45 10.64 8.83 -13.00
C THR A 45 10.35 10.16 -13.70
N GLY A 46 11.24 10.65 -14.55
CA GLY A 46 11.17 11.98 -15.16
C GLY A 46 11.47 13.14 -14.18
N LYS A 47 11.97 12.86 -12.97
CA LYS A 47 12.11 13.84 -11.89
C LYS A 47 13.55 13.97 -11.42
N TYR A 48 13.99 15.20 -11.15
CA TYR A 48 15.37 15.47 -10.74
C TYR A 48 15.64 15.20 -9.26
N SER A 49 14.62 15.37 -8.42
CA SER A 49 14.75 15.31 -6.97
C SER A 49 13.70 14.41 -6.34
N THR A 50 14.09 13.73 -5.27
CA THR A 50 13.18 12.98 -4.41
C THR A 50 12.07 13.84 -3.81
N LYS A 51 12.26 15.17 -3.71
CA LYS A 51 11.20 16.10 -3.28
C LYS A 51 10.04 16.18 -4.27
N GLN A 52 10.28 15.88 -5.55
CA GLN A 52 9.26 15.89 -6.61
C GLN A 52 8.59 14.53 -6.78
N MET A 53 9.20 13.46 -6.24
CA MET A 53 8.71 12.09 -6.36
C MET A 53 7.52 11.87 -5.43
N ASN A 54 6.49 11.19 -5.94
CA ASN A 54 5.42 10.68 -5.11
C ASN A 54 5.92 9.49 -4.26
N SER A 55 5.40 9.39 -3.04
CA SER A 55 5.82 8.42 -2.03
C SER A 55 5.47 6.96 -2.34
N THR A 56 4.79 6.68 -3.46
CA THR A 56 4.36 5.35 -3.85
C THR A 56 5.01 4.95 -5.17
N THR A 57 4.40 5.31 -6.30
CA THR A 57 4.79 4.86 -7.63
C THR A 57 6.20 5.30 -8.02
N ASP A 58 6.55 6.58 -7.82
CA ASP A 58 7.89 7.06 -8.20
C ASP A 58 8.97 6.47 -7.27
N PHE A 59 8.64 6.40 -5.98
CA PHE A 59 9.53 5.82 -4.98
C PHE A 59 9.79 4.34 -5.25
N ASP A 60 8.76 3.55 -5.53
CA ASP A 60 8.94 2.13 -5.82
C ASP A 60 9.75 1.91 -7.09
N ALA A 61 9.46 2.68 -8.15
CA ALA A 61 10.15 2.58 -9.43
C ALA A 61 11.65 2.87 -9.28
N VAL A 62 12.00 3.99 -8.62
CA VAL A 62 13.41 4.34 -8.42
C VAL A 62 14.13 3.38 -7.48
N MET A 63 13.46 2.91 -6.43
CA MET A 63 14.02 1.93 -5.52
C MET A 63 14.25 0.59 -6.21
N LEU A 64 13.36 0.18 -7.13
CA LEU A 64 13.49 -1.08 -7.86
C LEU A 64 14.68 -1.03 -8.81
N GLU A 65 14.81 0.05 -9.58
CA GLU A 65 15.96 0.28 -10.45
C GLU A 65 17.28 0.25 -9.65
N LEU A 66 17.32 0.95 -8.51
CA LEU A 66 18.48 0.91 -7.62
C LEU A 66 18.78 -0.49 -7.10
N ALA A 67 17.75 -1.26 -6.72
CA ALA A 67 17.91 -2.62 -6.24
C ALA A 67 18.47 -3.55 -7.32
N ILE A 68 18.01 -3.39 -8.57
CA ILE A 68 18.53 -4.15 -9.72
C ILE A 68 20.02 -3.84 -9.94
N ILE A 69 20.40 -2.57 -9.92
CA ILE A 69 21.81 -2.17 -10.09
C ILE A 69 22.68 -2.70 -8.94
N ALA A 70 22.15 -2.72 -7.71
CA ALA A 70 22.85 -3.22 -6.54
C ALA A 70 22.83 -4.76 -6.40
N ASP A 71 22.15 -5.49 -7.29
CA ASP A 71 21.86 -6.93 -7.16
C ASP A 71 21.22 -7.31 -5.81
N ASP A 72 20.36 -6.44 -5.26
CA ASP A 72 19.69 -6.64 -3.98
C ASP A 72 18.37 -7.39 -4.15
N TYR A 73 18.44 -8.73 -4.14
CA TYR A 73 17.28 -9.62 -4.30
C TYR A 73 16.16 -9.38 -3.28
N TYR A 74 16.49 -8.95 -2.06
CA TYR A 74 15.47 -8.63 -1.06
C TYR A 74 14.61 -7.46 -1.52
N TRP A 75 15.24 -6.36 -1.92
CA TRP A 75 14.53 -5.18 -2.40
C TRP A 75 13.84 -5.41 -3.74
N ILE A 76 14.45 -6.16 -4.67
CA ILE A 76 13.83 -6.54 -5.94
C ILE A 76 12.50 -7.24 -5.70
N ASN A 77 12.49 -8.32 -4.90
CA ASN A 77 11.28 -9.09 -4.60
C ASN A 77 10.22 -8.26 -3.87
N ARG A 78 10.67 -7.38 -2.96
CA ARG A 78 9.79 -6.50 -2.20
C ARG A 78 9.09 -5.47 -3.08
N LEU A 79 9.81 -4.88 -4.03
CA LEU A 79 9.35 -3.75 -4.83
C LEU A 79 8.61 -4.19 -6.09
N SER A 80 8.97 -5.34 -6.66
CA SER A 80 8.27 -5.93 -7.80
C SER A 80 6.80 -6.23 -7.53
N THR A 81 6.43 -6.44 -6.25
CA THR A 81 5.05 -6.73 -5.81
C THR A 81 4.44 -5.60 -4.96
N ALA A 82 5.04 -4.39 -4.98
CA ALA A 82 4.64 -3.31 -4.09
C ALA A 82 3.21 -2.82 -4.33
N ALA A 83 2.76 -2.82 -5.59
CA ALA A 83 1.40 -2.43 -5.96
C ALA A 83 0.37 -3.42 -5.40
N GLU A 84 0.58 -4.72 -5.61
CA GLU A 84 -0.27 -5.80 -5.12
C GLU A 84 -0.35 -5.78 -3.60
N ARG A 85 0.78 -5.59 -2.92
CA ARG A 85 0.84 -5.49 -1.45
C ARG A 85 0.02 -4.32 -0.92
N ARG A 86 0.11 -3.14 -1.54
CA ARG A 86 -0.70 -1.98 -1.16
C ARG A 86 -2.19 -2.25 -1.35
N LEU A 87 -2.57 -2.82 -2.48
CA LEU A 87 -3.97 -3.12 -2.76
C LEU A 87 -4.53 -4.16 -1.80
N ARG A 88 -3.77 -5.22 -1.48
CA ARG A 88 -4.15 -6.20 -0.45
C ARG A 88 -4.33 -5.54 0.90
N HIS A 89 -3.41 -4.67 1.33
CA HIS A 89 -3.57 -3.96 2.60
C HIS A 89 -4.81 -3.06 2.64
N ILE A 90 -5.15 -2.38 1.54
CA ILE A 90 -6.39 -1.58 1.47
C ILE A 90 -7.62 -2.48 1.50
N ILE A 91 -7.59 -3.64 0.84
CA ILE A 91 -8.69 -4.61 0.88
C ILE A 91 -8.88 -5.13 2.31
N GLU A 92 -7.81 -5.36 3.06
CA GLU A 92 -7.86 -5.75 4.46
C GLU A 92 -8.59 -4.71 5.32
N TRP A 93 -8.36 -3.42 5.07
CA TRP A 93 -9.13 -2.36 5.73
C TRP A 93 -10.63 -2.45 5.44
N PHE A 94 -11.02 -2.79 4.20
CA PHE A 94 -12.42 -2.99 3.87
C PHE A 94 -13.01 -4.26 4.49
N ILE A 95 -12.22 -5.30 4.73
CA ILE A 95 -12.66 -6.47 5.50
C ILE A 95 -13.09 -6.04 6.90
N TYR A 96 -12.28 -5.21 7.58
CA TYR A 96 -12.62 -4.70 8.90
C TYR A 96 -13.88 -3.81 8.88
N ASP A 97 -14.04 -2.97 7.86
CA ASP A 97 -15.25 -2.18 7.68
C ASP A 97 -16.49 -3.07 7.51
N LEU A 98 -16.39 -4.12 6.67
CA LEU A 98 -17.49 -5.08 6.46
C LEU A 98 -17.82 -5.85 7.74
N GLU A 99 -16.82 -6.32 8.48
CA GLU A 99 -17.03 -7.00 9.77
C GLU A 99 -17.76 -6.08 10.76
N TYR A 100 -17.35 -4.82 10.85
CA TYR A 100 -18.03 -3.83 11.69
C TYR A 100 -19.48 -3.57 11.26
N LEU A 101 -19.75 -3.43 9.97
CA LEU A 101 -21.08 -3.12 9.43
C LEU A 101 -22.04 -4.30 9.53
N THR A 102 -21.55 -5.52 9.29
CA THR A 102 -22.37 -6.75 9.25
C THR A 102 -22.51 -7.43 10.61
N LYS A 103 -21.63 -7.11 11.57
CA LYS A 103 -21.49 -7.82 12.85
C LYS A 103 -21.18 -9.32 12.66
N GLN A 104 -20.55 -9.67 11.55
CA GLN A 104 -20.12 -11.02 11.22
C GLN A 104 -18.62 -11.05 11.02
N THR A 105 -17.98 -12.18 11.33
CA THR A 105 -16.56 -12.37 11.03
C THR A 105 -16.36 -12.46 9.51
N ILE A 106 -15.76 -11.43 8.93
CA ILE A 106 -15.38 -11.39 7.51
C ILE A 106 -13.91 -11.75 7.42
N THR A 107 -13.57 -12.67 6.52
CA THR A 107 -12.18 -13.11 6.32
C THR A 107 -11.79 -12.98 4.86
N TRP A 108 -10.51 -13.22 4.57
CA TRP A 108 -10.02 -13.30 3.19
C TRP A 108 -10.78 -14.27 2.28
N LYS A 109 -11.45 -15.30 2.84
CA LYS A 109 -12.32 -16.20 2.06
C LYS A 109 -13.48 -15.46 1.40
N TYR A 110 -14.00 -14.41 2.04
CA TYR A 110 -15.06 -13.58 1.48
C TYR A 110 -14.58 -12.84 0.22
N ILE A 111 -13.39 -12.24 0.30
CA ILE A 111 -12.76 -11.56 -0.84
C ILE A 111 -12.43 -12.57 -1.95
N GLN A 112 -12.00 -13.78 -1.61
CA GLN A 112 -11.79 -14.85 -2.58
C GLN A 112 -13.09 -15.20 -3.33
N GLY A 113 -14.24 -15.18 -2.65
CA GLY A 113 -15.55 -15.32 -3.28
C GLY A 113 -15.83 -14.23 -4.32
N ILE A 114 -15.52 -12.97 -4.01
CA ILE A 114 -15.63 -11.84 -4.96
C ILE A 114 -14.71 -12.06 -6.17
N CYS A 115 -13.47 -12.50 -5.95
CA CYS A 115 -12.52 -12.78 -7.04
C CYS A 115 -13.05 -13.86 -7.99
N LYS A 116 -13.56 -14.95 -7.42
CA LYS A 116 -14.14 -16.06 -8.20
C LYS A 116 -15.37 -15.61 -9.01
N GLN A 117 -16.27 -14.84 -8.39
CA GLN A 117 -17.45 -14.29 -9.09
C GLN A 117 -17.07 -13.35 -10.23
N ALA A 118 -15.95 -12.63 -10.10
CA ALA A 118 -15.43 -11.75 -11.13
C ALA A 118 -14.59 -12.47 -12.21
N GLY A 119 -14.42 -13.80 -12.11
CA GLY A 119 -13.63 -14.59 -13.05
C GLY A 119 -12.12 -14.38 -12.93
N TYR A 120 -11.62 -13.94 -11.79
CA TYR A 120 -10.18 -13.74 -11.54
C TYR A 120 -9.53 -14.98 -10.92
N ALA A 121 -8.20 -14.95 -10.82
CA ALA A 121 -7.38 -16.02 -10.25
C ALA A 121 -7.94 -16.54 -8.92
N ASP A 122 -7.85 -17.86 -8.72
CA ASP A 122 -8.35 -18.53 -7.51
C ASP A 122 -7.63 -18.08 -6.22
N SER A 123 -6.40 -17.60 -6.36
CA SER A 123 -5.55 -17.12 -5.28
C SER A 123 -5.40 -15.61 -5.31
N LEU A 124 -5.73 -14.95 -4.19
CA LEU A 124 -5.51 -13.52 -3.97
C LEU A 124 -4.04 -13.13 -3.86
N MET A 125 -3.17 -14.08 -3.50
CA MET A 125 -1.74 -13.83 -3.37
C MET A 125 -1.10 -13.67 -4.75
N ASP A 126 -1.61 -14.41 -5.73
CA ASP A 126 -1.12 -14.45 -7.11
C ASP A 126 -1.94 -13.54 -8.05
N CYS A 127 -2.90 -12.81 -7.49
CA CYS A 127 -3.75 -11.90 -8.25
C CYS A 127 -2.96 -10.64 -8.64
N PRO A 128 -2.88 -10.29 -9.94
CA PRO A 128 -2.13 -9.12 -10.38
C PRO A 128 -2.79 -7.82 -9.91
N ALA A 129 -2.01 -6.75 -9.78
CA ALA A 129 -2.49 -5.45 -9.29
C ALA A 129 -3.74 -4.92 -10.02
N GLU A 130 -3.87 -5.15 -11.34
CA GLU A 130 -5.05 -4.71 -12.10
C GLU A 130 -6.34 -5.39 -11.61
N HIS A 131 -6.30 -6.69 -11.35
CA HIS A 131 -7.45 -7.44 -10.86
C HIS A 131 -7.74 -7.09 -9.40
N LEU A 132 -6.70 -6.96 -8.57
CA LEU A 132 -6.84 -6.50 -7.19
C LEU A 132 -7.48 -5.11 -7.10
N ALA A 133 -7.17 -4.20 -8.03
CA ALA A 133 -7.79 -2.88 -8.08
C ALA A 133 -9.31 -2.96 -8.35
N LYS A 134 -9.74 -3.86 -9.26
CA LYS A 134 -11.17 -4.11 -9.52
C LYS A 134 -11.86 -4.74 -8.31
N VAL A 135 -11.21 -5.72 -7.67
CA VAL A 135 -11.71 -6.34 -6.43
C VAL A 135 -11.86 -5.30 -5.32
N MET A 136 -10.85 -4.45 -5.12
CA MET A 136 -10.89 -3.34 -4.18
C MET A 136 -12.10 -2.41 -4.44
N GLN A 137 -12.37 -2.05 -5.69
CA GLN A 137 -13.52 -1.21 -6.06
C GLN A 137 -14.87 -1.88 -5.77
N MET A 138 -14.99 -3.18 -6.05
CA MET A 138 -16.19 -3.96 -5.74
C MET A 138 -16.44 -4.01 -4.23
N THR A 139 -15.39 -4.28 -3.45
CA THR A 139 -15.48 -4.31 -1.98
C THR A 139 -15.82 -2.93 -1.40
N ASP A 140 -15.17 -1.85 -1.86
CA ASP A 140 -15.48 -0.47 -1.44
C ASP A 140 -16.95 -0.11 -1.74
N THR A 141 -17.46 -0.54 -2.90
CA THR A 141 -18.87 -0.32 -3.27
C THR A 141 -19.81 -1.05 -2.32
N HIS A 142 -19.47 -2.28 -1.92
CA HIS A 142 -20.27 -3.03 -0.95
C HIS A 142 -20.26 -2.36 0.43
N VAL A 143 -19.09 -1.94 0.92
CA VAL A 143 -18.95 -1.17 2.16
C VAL A 143 -19.85 0.08 2.13
N ARG A 144 -19.78 0.87 1.04
CA ARG A 144 -20.61 2.08 0.88
C ARG A 144 -22.10 1.78 0.93
N ARG A 145 -22.56 0.73 0.25
CA ARG A 145 -23.98 0.33 0.25
C ARG A 145 -24.44 -0.08 1.65
N LEU A 146 -23.64 -0.85 2.37
CA LEU A 146 -23.97 -1.27 3.73
C LEU A 146 -23.96 -0.11 4.71
N ALA A 147 -22.93 0.74 4.67
CA ALA A 147 -22.83 1.93 5.52
C ALA A 147 -24.05 2.85 5.36
N ASN A 148 -24.48 3.09 4.11
CA ASN A 148 -25.69 3.85 3.84
C ASN A 148 -26.96 3.15 4.37
N LYS A 149 -27.04 1.83 4.24
CA LYS A 149 -28.20 1.05 4.73
C LYS A 149 -28.36 1.12 6.25
N VAL A 150 -27.25 1.22 6.99
CA VAL A 150 -27.25 1.29 8.46
C VAL A 150 -27.04 2.71 9.02
N ASP A 151 -27.04 3.71 8.14
CA ASP A 151 -26.86 5.13 8.48
C ASP A 151 -25.58 5.43 9.27
N ILE A 152 -24.45 4.89 8.79
CA ILE A 152 -23.11 5.13 9.36
C ILE A 152 -22.25 5.89 8.35
N ALA A 153 -21.66 7.01 8.77
CA ALA A 153 -20.78 7.80 7.92
C ALA A 153 -19.44 7.08 7.69
N ARG A 154 -18.81 7.30 6.53
CA ARG A 154 -17.52 6.67 6.20
C ARG A 154 -16.37 7.10 7.11
N SER A 155 -16.48 8.29 7.73
CA SER A 155 -15.52 8.78 8.73
C SER A 155 -15.52 7.95 10.00
N ASP A 156 -16.62 7.22 10.23
CA ASP A 156 -16.91 6.49 11.46
C ASP A 156 -16.75 4.98 11.23
N LEU A 157 -15.93 4.61 10.23
CA LEU A 157 -15.54 3.24 9.94
C LEU A 157 -14.08 2.99 10.37
N PRO A 158 -13.72 1.74 10.71
CA PRO A 158 -12.35 1.39 11.12
C PRO A 158 -11.27 1.89 10.15
N SER A 159 -11.50 1.77 8.84
CA SER A 159 -10.55 2.17 7.81
C SER A 159 -10.23 3.67 7.82
N ALA A 160 -11.12 4.53 8.34
CA ALA A 160 -10.86 5.96 8.47
C ALA A 160 -9.73 6.25 9.48
N TYR A 161 -9.58 5.42 10.50
CA TYR A 161 -8.51 5.52 11.50
C TYR A 161 -7.19 4.98 10.97
N MET A 162 -7.23 3.89 10.20
CA MET A 162 -6.04 3.31 9.54
C MET A 162 -5.42 4.29 8.54
N ARG A 163 -6.26 5.02 7.80
CA ARG A 163 -5.80 6.08 6.86
C ARG A 163 -5.08 7.24 7.54
N LYS A 164 -5.26 7.44 8.86
CA LYS A 164 -4.54 8.45 9.65
C LYS A 164 -3.14 8.00 10.05
N GLY A 165 -2.69 6.83 9.61
CA GLY A 165 -1.34 6.31 9.85
C GLY A 165 -1.18 5.60 11.20
N LEU A 166 -2.29 5.27 11.86
CA LEU A 166 -2.29 4.37 13.02
C LEU A 166 -2.00 2.94 12.52
N SER A 167 -1.29 2.14 13.33
CA SER A 167 -1.22 0.70 13.07
C SER A 167 -2.61 0.08 13.11
N ASP A 168 -2.80 -1.09 12.48
CA ASP A 168 -4.11 -1.75 12.46
C ASP A 168 -4.63 -2.00 13.89
N ALA A 169 -3.76 -2.42 14.80
CA ALA A 169 -4.09 -2.64 16.20
C ALA A 169 -4.52 -1.34 16.93
N GLU A 170 -3.78 -0.26 16.74
CA GLU A 170 -4.12 1.05 17.34
C GLU A 170 -5.40 1.63 16.74
N ALA A 171 -5.58 1.50 15.42
CA ALA A 171 -6.77 1.95 14.73
C ALA A 171 -8.00 1.21 15.22
N ILE A 172 -7.93 -0.11 15.34
CA ILE A 172 -9.03 -0.94 15.87
C ILE A 172 -9.29 -0.62 17.34
N ALA A 173 -8.26 -0.48 18.17
CA ALA A 173 -8.42 -0.16 19.59
C ALA A 173 -9.08 1.22 19.78
N ARG A 174 -8.60 2.23 19.05
CA ARG A 174 -9.15 3.59 19.10
C ARG A 174 -10.57 3.66 18.57
N PHE A 175 -10.84 2.99 17.46
CA PHE A 175 -12.18 2.86 16.90
C PHE A 175 -13.16 2.23 17.91
N ARG A 176 -12.75 1.13 18.56
CA ARG A 176 -13.56 0.48 19.61
C ARG A 176 -13.81 1.44 20.76
N HIS A 177 -12.78 2.11 21.26
CA HIS A 177 -12.90 3.10 22.34
C HIS A 177 -13.90 4.21 21.98
N ASP A 178 -13.75 4.82 20.80
CA ASP A 178 -14.54 5.97 20.37
C ASP A 178 -16.01 5.59 20.05
N HIS A 179 -16.30 4.31 19.78
CA HIS A 179 -17.64 3.85 19.39
C HIS A 179 -18.28 2.82 20.34
N HIS A 180 -17.66 2.54 21.50
CA HIS A 180 -18.24 1.72 22.57
C HIS A 180 -19.54 2.32 23.14
N HIS A 181 -19.84 3.60 22.88
CA HIS A 181 -21.08 4.27 23.32
C HIS A 181 -22.26 4.18 22.34
N HIS A 182 -22.05 3.79 21.07
CA HIS A 182 -23.14 3.78 20.07
C HIS A 182 -23.87 2.44 19.93
N ILE A 183 -23.31 1.34 20.45
CA ILE A 183 -23.89 0.00 20.29
C ILE A 183 -24.95 -0.32 21.35
N ASN A 184 -24.99 0.40 22.48
CA ASN A 184 -25.91 0.10 23.59
C ASN A 184 -27.25 0.86 23.58
N HIS A 185 -27.54 1.70 22.58
CA HIS A 185 -28.73 2.57 22.60
C HIS A 185 -29.80 2.30 21.54
N ARG A 186 -29.70 1.22 20.74
CA ARG A 186 -30.73 0.87 19.74
C ARG A 186 -31.39 -0.50 19.91
N SER A 187 -31.15 -1.20 21.01
CA SER A 187 -31.85 -2.46 21.35
C SER A 187 -32.97 -2.28 22.39
N ALA A 188 -33.42 -1.05 22.63
CA ALA A 188 -34.55 -0.74 23.48
C ALA A 188 -35.47 0.29 22.80
N ALA A 189 -36.15 -0.13 21.72
CA ALA A 189 -37.34 0.50 21.20
C ALA A 189 -38.14 -0.54 20.40
#